data_AF-A0A6V7XT37-F1
#
_entry.id   AF-A0A6V7XT37-F1
#
_cell.length_a   1.000
_cell.length_b   1.000
_cell.length_c   1.000
_cell.angle_alpha   90.00
_cell.angle_beta   90.00
_cell.angle_gamma   90.00
#
_symmetry.space_group_name_H-M   'P 1'
#
loop_
_entity.id
_entity.type
_entity.pdbx_description
1 polymer ?
#
loop_
_entity_poly.entity_id
_entity_poly.type
_entity_poly.pdbx_seq_one_letter_code
_entity_poly.pdbx_strand_id
1 'polypeptide(L)'
;QYECVSVINAHIGVEDVNKILHPQGEKSEKIYPNELVDFIHRLTRTHLFHPVRLIFDVVGDGIIWENREKTVWTVDRLFEKQLRTKEPNEVMSVKLWIVLYTLREMLQFVDKHIKAENSKKEEKKSENEGEDLKKKFALDFAKTLLNDQPEYLVRHNEELFIRRAIVSFPYKQSMLWQSLNQSFKTVEFGSPPPAFIILCNALLGHRFVQTSKFCRTCSIPSAKKRCPKCKIYYCSIECQRFDWPFHKKCCEKLEKRREQEKEEEINQI
;
A
#
# COMPACT_ATOMS: atom_id res chain seq x y z
N GLN A 1 -17.82 2.25 17.78
CA GLN A 1 -17.18 3.17 18.74
C GLN A 1 -15.68 2.86 18.96
N TYR A 2 -14.98 2.27 17.98
CA TYR A 2 -13.54 1.89 18.10
C TYR A 2 -12.61 2.64 17.12
N GLU A 3 -13.17 3.46 16.23
CA GLU A 3 -12.38 4.42 15.43
C GLU A 3 -11.74 5.51 16.29
N CYS A 4 -12.26 5.77 17.51
CA CYS A 4 -11.83 6.92 18.30
C CYS A 4 -10.47 6.79 18.99
N VAL A 5 -9.94 5.58 19.23
CA VAL A 5 -8.71 5.42 20.05
C VAL A 5 -7.43 5.47 19.21
N SER A 6 -7.48 5.08 17.93
CA SER A 6 -6.36 5.27 16.99
C SER A 6 -6.28 6.70 16.41
N VAL A 7 -7.27 7.54 16.70
CA VAL A 7 -7.41 8.92 16.18
C VAL A 7 -6.66 9.96 17.01
N ILE A 8 -6.20 9.63 18.22
CA ILE A 8 -5.74 10.65 19.17
C ILE A 8 -4.35 11.25 18.82
N ASN A 9 -3.57 10.63 17.92
CA ASN A 9 -2.26 11.19 17.49
C ASN A 9 -1.89 10.96 16.02
N ALA A 10 -2.85 10.62 15.13
CA ALA A 10 -2.54 10.15 13.78
C ALA A 10 -3.45 10.75 12.69
N HIS A 11 -3.61 12.07 12.70
CA HIS A 11 -4.38 12.77 11.67
C HIS A 11 -3.52 13.77 10.91
N ILE A 12 -3.48 13.63 9.59
CA ILE A 12 -3.00 14.67 8.68
C ILE A 12 -4.25 15.39 8.19
N GLY A 13 -4.36 16.68 8.49
CA GLY A 13 -5.47 17.48 8.01
C GLY A 13 -5.29 17.82 6.52
N VAL A 14 -6.39 18.09 5.83
CA VAL A 14 -6.35 18.62 4.46
C VAL A 14 -5.52 19.91 4.39
N GLU A 15 -5.60 20.73 5.44
CA GLU A 15 -4.83 21.97 5.56
C GLU A 15 -3.32 21.75 5.66
N ASP A 16 -2.86 20.61 6.21
CA ASP A 16 -1.43 20.29 6.22
C ASP A 16 -0.91 20.06 4.80
N VAL A 17 -1.71 19.38 3.96
CA VAL A 17 -1.40 19.16 2.55
C VAL A 17 -1.45 20.49 1.79
N ASN A 18 -2.51 21.25 2.01
CA ASN A 18 -2.74 22.52 1.34
C ASN A 18 -1.62 23.54 1.63
N LYS A 19 -1.18 23.66 2.88
CA LYS A 19 -0.06 24.53 3.27
C LYS A 19 1.28 24.13 2.64
N ILE A 20 1.49 22.85 2.36
CA ILE A 20 2.71 22.38 1.70
C ILE A 20 2.66 22.66 0.19
N LEU A 21 1.50 22.46 -0.45
CA LEU A 21 1.31 22.77 -1.86
C LEU A 21 1.29 24.27 -2.13
N HIS A 22 0.66 25.03 -1.24
CA HIS A 22 0.43 26.48 -1.32
C HIS A 22 0.97 27.20 -0.07
N PRO A 23 2.30 27.37 0.09
CA PRO A 23 2.89 27.96 1.28
C PRO A 23 2.45 29.40 1.60
N GLN A 24 2.00 30.15 0.58
CA GLN A 24 1.49 31.51 0.71
C GLN A 24 -0.01 31.60 0.40
N GLY A 25 -0.75 30.49 0.48
CA GLY A 25 -2.15 30.42 0.09
C GLY A 25 -2.34 30.82 -1.37
N GLU A 26 -3.32 31.69 -1.65
CA GLU A 26 -3.62 32.22 -2.99
C GLU A 26 -2.47 33.02 -3.62
N LYS A 27 -1.50 33.47 -2.82
CA LYS A 27 -0.31 34.21 -3.32
C LYS A 27 0.86 33.30 -3.67
N SER A 28 0.69 31.97 -3.58
CA SER A 28 1.75 31.02 -3.91
C SER A 28 2.10 31.10 -5.40
N GLU A 29 3.38 30.93 -5.73
CA GLU A 29 3.91 31.01 -7.10
C GLU A 29 3.16 30.12 -8.10
N LYS A 30 2.72 28.95 -7.64
CA LYS A 30 1.88 28.02 -8.40
C LYS A 30 0.69 27.60 -7.56
N ILE A 31 -0.49 27.73 -8.14
CA ILE A 31 -1.74 27.20 -7.59
C ILE A 31 -2.01 25.85 -8.26
N TYR A 32 -2.03 24.80 -7.44
CA TYR A 32 -2.35 23.44 -7.85
C TYR A 32 -3.86 23.20 -7.74
N PRO A 33 -4.42 22.30 -8.57
CA PRO A 33 -5.85 21.94 -8.50
C PRO A 33 -6.23 21.36 -7.14
N ASN A 34 -7.45 21.62 -6.68
CA ASN A 34 -7.97 21.10 -5.41
C ASN A 34 -8.04 19.57 -5.41
N GLU A 35 -8.29 18.99 -6.59
CA GLU A 35 -8.28 17.56 -6.82
C GLU A 35 -6.92 16.92 -6.42
N LEU A 36 -5.80 17.64 -6.63
CA LEU A 36 -4.48 17.18 -6.20
C LEU A 36 -4.32 17.21 -4.68
N VAL A 37 -4.82 18.28 -4.04
CA VAL A 37 -4.85 18.41 -2.57
C VAL A 37 -5.62 17.25 -1.97
N ASP A 38 -6.82 16.99 -2.48
CA ASP A 38 -7.71 15.92 -2.04
C ASP A 38 -7.09 14.54 -2.28
N PHE A 39 -6.46 14.34 -3.44
CA PHE A 39 -5.77 13.09 -3.76
C PHE A 39 -4.66 12.79 -2.75
N ILE A 40 -3.75 13.75 -2.49
CA ILE A 40 -2.65 13.57 -1.53
C ILE A 40 -3.18 13.39 -0.11
N HIS A 41 -4.22 14.15 0.27
CA HIS A 41 -4.85 14.00 1.57
C HIS A 41 -5.46 12.60 1.74
N ARG A 42 -6.16 12.05 0.74
CA ARG A 42 -6.69 10.67 0.79
C ARG A 42 -5.58 9.62 0.94
N LEU A 43 -4.46 9.77 0.22
CA LEU A 43 -3.33 8.84 0.33
C LEU A 43 -2.70 8.82 1.74
N THR A 44 -2.75 9.94 2.46
CA THR A 44 -1.99 10.13 3.71
C THR A 44 -2.87 10.05 4.97
N ARG A 45 -4.15 10.41 4.89
CA ARG A 45 -5.09 10.40 6.02
C ARG A 45 -5.62 9.03 6.40
N THR A 46 -5.76 8.11 5.44
CA THR A 46 -6.47 6.85 5.66
C THR A 46 -5.58 5.82 6.37
N HIS A 47 -6.21 4.73 6.84
CA HIS A 47 -5.51 3.53 7.31
C HIS A 47 -5.19 2.56 6.17
N LEU A 48 -5.45 2.95 4.92
CA LEU A 48 -5.31 2.12 3.73
C LEU A 48 -3.96 2.40 3.06
N PHE A 49 -2.89 1.79 3.59
CA PHE A 49 -1.51 1.98 3.09
C PHE A 49 -0.94 0.75 2.38
N HIS A 50 -1.79 -0.21 2.02
CA HIS A 50 -1.36 -1.37 1.25
C HIS A 50 -0.90 -0.97 -0.15
N PRO A 51 0.27 -1.43 -0.65
CA PRO A 51 0.82 -0.98 -1.93
C PRO A 51 -0.15 -1.07 -3.10
N VAL A 52 -0.86 -2.20 -3.25
CA VAL A 52 -1.84 -2.40 -4.33
C VAL A 52 -3.06 -1.48 -4.19
N ARG A 53 -3.46 -1.10 -2.96
CA ARG A 53 -4.55 -0.15 -2.75
C ARG A 53 -4.14 1.24 -3.22
N LEU A 54 -2.94 1.68 -2.83
CA LEU A 54 -2.39 2.97 -3.24
C LEU A 54 -2.26 3.06 -4.76
N ILE A 55 -1.83 1.96 -5.41
CA ILE A 55 -1.78 1.89 -6.88
C ILE A 55 -3.17 2.00 -7.50
N PHE A 56 -4.20 1.35 -6.92
CA PHE A 56 -5.58 1.51 -7.40
C PHE A 56 -6.10 2.94 -7.22
N ASP A 57 -5.74 3.62 -6.13
CA ASP A 57 -6.08 5.04 -5.92
C ASP A 57 -5.41 5.93 -6.97
N VAL A 58 -4.12 5.70 -7.27
CA VAL A 58 -3.37 6.39 -8.33
C VAL A 58 -4.03 6.19 -9.69
N VAL A 59 -4.36 4.94 -10.05
CA VAL A 59 -4.93 4.60 -11.36
C VAL A 59 -6.36 5.14 -11.51
N GLY A 60 -7.15 5.12 -10.44
CA GLY A 60 -8.53 5.56 -10.46
C GLY A 60 -8.69 7.08 -10.59
N ASP A 61 -7.77 7.86 -10.02
CA ASP A 61 -7.81 9.33 -10.08
C ASP A 61 -7.02 9.88 -11.28
N GLY A 62 -5.76 9.45 -11.44
CA GLY A 62 -4.90 9.85 -12.56
C GLY A 62 -4.18 11.20 -12.37
N ILE A 63 -4.59 12.07 -11.43
CA ILE A 63 -4.01 13.42 -11.30
C ILE A 63 -2.49 13.46 -11.01
N ILE A 64 -1.95 12.38 -10.45
CA ILE A 64 -0.51 12.23 -10.21
C ILE A 64 0.30 12.23 -11.51
N TRP A 65 -0.28 11.85 -12.66
CA TRP A 65 0.46 11.71 -13.92
C TRP A 65 1.00 13.02 -14.47
N GLU A 66 0.35 14.14 -14.12
CA GLU A 66 0.78 15.50 -14.44
C GLU A 66 1.51 16.18 -13.27
N ASN A 67 1.29 15.69 -12.04
CA ASN A 67 1.77 16.32 -10.81
C ASN A 67 2.72 15.43 -10.00
N ARG A 68 3.43 14.50 -10.65
CA ARG A 68 4.17 13.41 -9.98
C ARG A 68 5.21 13.92 -8.98
N GLU A 69 6.02 14.89 -9.39
CA GLU A 69 7.15 15.37 -8.59
C GLU A 69 6.65 16.11 -7.37
N LYS A 70 5.64 16.98 -7.56
CA LYS A 70 5.02 17.69 -6.46
C LYS A 70 4.26 16.75 -5.53
N THR A 71 3.60 15.72 -6.04
CA THR A 71 2.91 14.70 -5.23
C THR A 71 3.90 13.98 -4.31
N VAL A 72 4.97 13.42 -4.88
CA VAL A 72 6.00 12.71 -4.12
C VAL A 72 6.68 13.64 -3.11
N TRP A 73 7.00 14.86 -3.53
CA TRP A 73 7.60 15.87 -2.65
C TRP A 73 6.68 16.23 -1.47
N THR A 74 5.39 16.46 -1.72
CA THR A 74 4.44 16.80 -0.66
C THR A 74 4.28 15.66 0.34
N VAL A 75 4.16 14.41 -0.13
CA VAL A 75 4.12 13.22 0.75
C VAL A 75 5.41 13.10 1.56
N ASP A 76 6.57 13.36 0.94
CA ASP A 76 7.87 13.37 1.62
C ASP A 76 7.98 14.47 2.69
N ARG A 77 7.46 15.68 2.43
CA ARG A 77 7.38 16.75 3.46
C ARG A 77 6.44 16.37 4.61
N LEU A 78 5.28 15.77 4.31
CA LEU A 78 4.36 15.28 5.33
C LEU A 78 5.02 14.21 6.19
N PHE A 79 5.80 13.32 5.57
CA PHE A 79 6.61 12.30 6.23
C PHE A 79 7.67 12.90 7.15
N GLU A 80 8.51 13.81 6.64
CA GLU A 80 9.55 14.48 7.44
C GLU A 80 8.95 15.24 8.62
N LYS A 81 7.79 15.89 8.44
CA LYS A 81 7.08 16.61 9.51
C LYS A 81 6.71 15.71 10.68
N GLN A 82 6.47 14.42 10.48
CA GLN A 82 6.16 13.48 11.57
C GLN A 82 7.34 13.20 12.50
N LEU A 83 8.55 13.47 12.01
CA LEU A 83 9.79 13.13 12.71
C LEU A 83 10.52 14.37 13.24
N ARG A 84 10.21 15.56 12.70
CA ARG A 84 10.76 16.85 13.12
C ARG A 84 9.88 17.53 14.18
N THR A 85 9.50 16.78 15.20
CA THR A 85 8.71 17.25 16.35
C THR A 85 9.40 16.83 17.65
N LYS A 86 9.06 17.50 18.78
CA LYS A 86 9.60 17.16 20.11
C LYS A 86 9.32 15.70 20.48
N GLU A 87 8.15 15.20 20.07
CA GLU A 87 7.75 13.80 20.17
C GLU A 87 7.47 13.28 18.76
N PRO A 88 8.36 12.46 18.19
CA PRO A 88 8.18 11.90 16.86
C PRO A 88 6.96 10.97 16.78
N ASN A 89 6.15 11.14 15.74
CA ASN A 89 5.02 10.27 15.46
C ASN A 89 5.48 9.05 14.66
N GLU A 90 6.03 8.05 15.36
CA GLU A 90 6.61 6.87 14.72
C GLU A 90 5.59 6.11 13.85
N VAL A 91 4.36 5.92 14.36
CA VAL A 91 3.29 5.21 13.65
C VAL A 91 2.95 5.88 12.32
N MET A 92 2.70 7.19 12.34
CA MET A 92 2.41 7.93 11.11
C MET A 92 3.63 7.98 10.18
N SER A 93 4.83 8.13 10.73
CA SER A 93 6.05 8.19 9.91
C SER A 93 6.29 6.90 9.13
N VAL A 94 6.12 5.72 9.76
CA VAL A 94 6.24 4.42 9.08
C VAL A 94 5.13 4.26 8.04
N LYS A 95 3.88 4.63 8.38
CA LYS A 95 2.76 4.58 7.43
C LYS A 95 3.02 5.44 6.19
N LEU A 96 3.39 6.71 6.38
CA LEU A 96 3.70 7.63 5.29
C LEU A 96 4.92 7.18 4.49
N TRP A 97 5.90 6.56 5.14
CA TRP A 97 7.01 5.96 4.44
C TRP A 97 6.58 4.84 3.50
N ILE A 98 5.67 3.94 3.91
CA ILE A 98 5.13 2.92 3.01
C ILE A 98 4.40 3.55 1.82
N VAL A 99 3.62 4.61 2.06
CA VAL A 99 2.96 5.38 0.98
C VAL A 99 4.00 5.94 0.02
N LEU A 100 4.97 6.69 0.54
CA LEU A 100 6.01 7.34 -0.24
C LEU A 100 6.88 6.34 -1.02
N TYR A 101 7.30 5.25 -0.37
CA TYR A 101 8.08 4.18 -0.98
C TYR A 101 7.31 3.53 -2.12
N THR A 102 6.02 3.24 -1.91
CA THR A 102 5.13 2.70 -2.97
C THR A 102 5.03 3.63 -4.15
N LEU A 103 4.81 4.94 -3.91
CA LEU A 103 4.74 5.91 -5.00
C LEU A 103 6.04 5.97 -5.79
N ARG A 104 7.20 6.03 -5.11
CA ARG A 104 8.51 6.09 -5.76
C ARG A 104 8.80 4.86 -6.61
N GLU A 105 8.62 3.66 -6.05
CA GLU A 105 8.89 2.40 -6.76
C GLU A 105 7.94 2.21 -7.96
N MET A 106 6.65 2.51 -7.79
CA MET A 106 5.67 2.44 -8.87
C MET A 106 6.02 3.43 -9.99
N LEU A 107 6.30 4.70 -9.66
CA LEU A 107 6.63 5.71 -10.67
C LEU A 107 7.92 5.35 -11.42
N GLN A 108 8.93 4.83 -10.72
CA GLN A 108 10.16 4.34 -11.33
C GLN A 108 9.91 3.15 -12.26
N PHE A 109 9.05 2.22 -11.86
CA PHE A 109 8.64 1.09 -12.70
C PHE A 109 7.94 1.59 -13.97
N VAL A 110 6.97 2.50 -13.85
CA VAL A 110 6.25 3.09 -14.97
C VAL A 110 7.21 3.80 -15.92
N ASP A 111 8.11 4.64 -15.41
CA ASP A 111 9.10 5.38 -16.22
C ASP A 111 10.01 4.42 -17.01
N LYS A 112 10.48 3.34 -16.37
CA LYS A 112 11.33 2.33 -17.02
C LYS A 112 10.58 1.64 -18.17
N HIS A 113 9.32 1.28 -17.96
CA HIS A 113 8.50 0.60 -18.96
C HIS A 113 8.06 1.52 -20.10
N ILE A 114 7.76 2.80 -19.82
CA ILE A 114 7.47 3.79 -20.86
C ILE A 114 8.69 4.04 -21.75
N LYS A 115 9.88 4.20 -21.15
CA LYS A 115 11.12 4.33 -21.92
C LYS A 115 11.33 3.13 -22.84
N ALA A 116 11.13 1.91 -22.33
CA ALA A 116 11.26 0.69 -23.12
C ALA A 116 10.21 0.55 -24.23
N GLU A 117 8.98 1.02 -24.04
CA GLU A 117 7.94 1.06 -25.09
C GLU A 117 8.25 2.09 -26.17
N ASN A 118 8.71 3.28 -25.78
CA ASN A 118 9.00 4.36 -26.73
C ASN A 118 10.24 4.03 -27.57
N SER A 119 11.19 3.26 -27.05
CA SER A 119 12.29 2.72 -27.86
C SER A 119 11.84 1.70 -28.92
N LYS A 120 10.60 1.19 -28.86
CA LYS A 120 10.06 0.21 -29.82
C LYS A 120 9.09 0.79 -30.84
N LYS A 121 8.63 2.04 -30.66
CA LYS A 121 7.62 2.68 -31.50
C LYS A 121 8.05 4.10 -31.83
N GLU A 122 8.19 4.42 -33.12
CA GLU A 122 8.62 5.75 -33.61
C GLU A 122 7.49 6.78 -33.70
N GLU A 123 6.24 6.42 -33.39
CA GLU A 123 5.09 7.32 -33.51
C GLU A 123 4.82 8.14 -32.24
N LYS A 124 4.47 9.42 -32.44
CA LYS A 124 3.99 10.33 -31.39
C LYS A 124 2.62 9.88 -30.90
N LYS A 125 2.53 9.43 -29.65
CA LYS A 125 1.26 9.11 -28.96
C LYS A 125 0.51 10.38 -28.60
N SER A 126 -0.81 10.32 -28.65
CA SER A 126 -1.68 11.37 -28.09
C SER A 126 -1.56 11.43 -26.56
N GLU A 127 -1.97 12.56 -25.95
CA GLU A 127 -1.92 12.74 -24.49
C GLU A 127 -2.72 11.68 -23.73
N ASN A 128 -3.94 11.36 -24.19
CA ASN A 128 -4.81 10.34 -23.60
C ASN A 128 -4.19 8.93 -23.67
N GLU A 129 -3.57 8.58 -24.79
CA GLU A 129 -2.85 7.30 -24.93
C GLU A 129 -1.64 7.22 -23.99
N GLY A 130 -1.01 8.36 -23.71
CA GLY A 130 0.10 8.47 -22.76
C GLY A 130 -0.35 8.17 -21.32
N GLU A 131 -1.50 8.69 -20.90
CA GLU A 131 -2.05 8.43 -19.56
C GLU A 131 -2.51 6.98 -19.39
N ASP A 132 -3.25 6.44 -20.37
CA ASP A 132 -3.72 5.06 -20.34
C ASP A 132 -2.56 4.06 -20.24
N LEU A 133 -1.44 4.36 -20.92
CA LEU A 133 -0.23 3.55 -20.84
C LEU A 133 0.43 3.63 -19.45
N LYS A 134 0.47 4.82 -18.82
CA LYS A 134 0.94 4.98 -17.43
C LYS A 134 0.07 4.16 -16.46
N LYS A 135 -1.26 4.28 -16.58
CA LYS A 135 -2.23 3.50 -15.79
C LYS A 135 -2.04 2.00 -15.96
N LYS A 136 -1.87 1.54 -17.20
CA LYS A 136 -1.59 0.13 -17.51
C LYS A 136 -0.33 -0.36 -16.80
N PHE A 137 0.78 0.37 -16.90
CA PHE A 137 2.03 -0.05 -16.25
C PHE A 137 1.99 0.02 -14.73
N ALA A 138 1.23 0.96 -14.16
CA ALA A 138 0.96 0.97 -12.72
C ALA A 138 0.20 -0.29 -12.29
N LEU A 139 -0.84 -0.69 -13.04
CA LEU A 139 -1.55 -1.95 -12.78
C LEU A 139 -0.67 -3.18 -12.99
N ASP A 140 0.25 -3.17 -13.96
CA ASP A 140 1.21 -4.26 -14.16
C ASP A 140 2.20 -4.33 -12.97
N PHE A 141 2.64 -3.19 -12.42
CA PHE A 141 3.39 -3.16 -11.17
C PHE A 141 2.60 -3.82 -10.02
N ALA A 142 1.33 -3.47 -9.84
CA ALA A 142 0.48 -4.13 -8.84
C ALA A 142 0.38 -5.64 -9.05
N LYS A 143 0.23 -6.11 -10.30
CA LYS A 143 0.24 -7.55 -10.63
C LYS A 143 1.58 -8.21 -10.26
N THR A 144 2.71 -7.52 -10.42
CA THR A 144 4.01 -8.08 -9.98
C THR A 144 4.02 -8.33 -8.48
N LEU A 145 3.45 -7.43 -7.67
CA LEU A 145 3.34 -7.62 -6.22
C LEU A 145 2.40 -8.79 -5.86
N LEU A 146 1.29 -8.91 -6.58
CA LEU A 146 0.31 -9.98 -6.39
C LEU A 146 0.74 -11.35 -6.94
N ASN A 147 1.83 -11.41 -7.71
CA ASN A 147 2.25 -12.64 -8.35
C ASN A 147 2.64 -13.67 -7.30
N ASP A 148 1.70 -14.56 -7.04
CA ASP A 148 1.82 -15.60 -6.04
C ASP A 148 2.61 -16.78 -6.62
N GLN A 149 3.49 -17.31 -5.79
CA GLN A 149 4.36 -18.42 -6.14
C GLN A 149 3.88 -19.61 -5.31
N PRO A 150 3.41 -20.71 -5.94
CA PRO A 150 2.72 -21.80 -5.24
C PRO A 150 3.52 -22.45 -4.10
N GLU A 151 4.83 -22.30 -4.10
CA GLU A 151 5.77 -22.80 -3.09
C GLU A 151 5.74 -22.00 -1.77
N TYR A 152 5.29 -20.74 -1.79
CA TYR A 152 5.22 -19.90 -0.59
C TYR A 152 3.81 -19.84 -0.01
N LEU A 153 3.73 -19.70 1.33
CA LEU A 153 2.47 -19.61 2.06
C LEU A 153 1.93 -18.18 2.13
N VAL A 154 2.75 -17.21 1.76
CA VAL A 154 2.45 -15.78 1.66
C VAL A 154 2.85 -15.29 0.26
N ARG A 155 2.33 -14.14 -0.16
CA ARG A 155 2.70 -13.56 -1.46
C ARG A 155 4.16 -13.12 -1.46
N HIS A 156 5.02 -13.88 -2.13
CA HIS A 156 6.46 -13.67 -2.16
C HIS A 156 6.89 -12.24 -2.54
N ASN A 157 6.37 -11.70 -3.63
CA ASN A 157 6.78 -10.38 -4.12
C ASN A 157 6.28 -9.24 -3.23
N GLU A 158 5.05 -9.36 -2.71
CA GLU A 158 4.49 -8.44 -1.72
C GLU A 158 5.32 -8.46 -0.43
N GLU A 159 5.66 -9.65 0.06
CA GLU A 159 6.52 -9.86 1.24
C GLU A 159 7.88 -9.16 1.07
N LEU A 160 8.56 -9.41 -0.05
CA LEU A 160 9.84 -8.76 -0.37
C LEU A 160 9.71 -7.25 -0.43
N PHE A 161 8.66 -6.75 -1.10
CA PHE A 161 8.44 -5.32 -1.26
C PHE A 161 8.28 -4.62 0.09
N ILE A 162 7.43 -5.17 0.97
CA ILE A 162 7.19 -4.61 2.31
C ILE A 162 8.44 -4.67 3.19
N ARG A 163 9.16 -5.80 3.19
CA ARG A 163 10.40 -5.93 3.97
C ARG A 163 11.46 -4.94 3.49
N ARG A 164 11.63 -4.77 2.18
CA ARG A 164 12.54 -3.78 1.60
C ARG A 164 12.14 -2.36 1.98
N ALA A 165 10.86 -2.02 1.90
CA ALA A 165 10.37 -0.71 2.32
C ALA A 165 10.77 -0.40 3.76
N ILE A 166 10.58 -1.33 4.70
CA ILE A 166 11.00 -1.15 6.09
C ILE A 166 12.52 -1.08 6.22
N VAL A 167 13.28 -1.95 5.56
CA VAL A 167 14.76 -1.86 5.56
C VAL A 167 15.26 -0.54 4.95
N SER A 168 14.52 0.10 4.06
CA SER A 168 14.85 1.42 3.49
C SER A 168 14.37 2.61 4.34
N PHE A 169 13.60 2.40 5.42
CA PHE A 169 13.11 3.48 6.28
C PHE A 169 14.27 4.34 6.83
N PRO A 170 14.30 5.67 6.66
CA PRO A 170 15.51 6.44 6.91
C PRO A 170 15.90 6.60 8.40
N TYR A 171 14.96 6.42 9.34
CA TYR A 171 15.18 6.72 10.76
C TYR A 171 15.30 5.43 11.59
N LYS A 172 16.50 4.83 11.57
CA LYS A 172 16.80 3.52 12.20
C LYS A 172 16.80 3.50 13.72
N GLN A 173 16.86 4.69 14.32
CA GLN A 173 16.74 4.90 15.75
C GLN A 173 15.29 4.79 16.25
N SER A 174 14.30 4.76 15.35
CA SER A 174 12.91 4.61 15.73
C SER A 174 12.67 3.27 16.42
N MET A 175 12.03 3.29 17.60
CA MET A 175 11.74 2.09 18.38
C MET A 175 10.76 1.18 17.65
N LEU A 176 9.73 1.76 17.02
CA LEU A 176 8.80 1.05 16.17
C LEU A 176 9.51 0.38 14.99
N TRP A 177 10.43 1.09 14.31
CA TRP A 177 11.20 0.50 13.22
C TRP A 177 12.06 -0.68 13.70
N GLN A 178 12.74 -0.54 14.84
CA GLN A 178 13.58 -1.60 15.42
C GLN A 178 12.74 -2.84 15.77
N SER A 179 11.57 -2.64 16.39
CA SER A 179 10.61 -3.69 16.71
C SER A 179 10.09 -4.41 15.46
N LEU A 180 9.71 -3.66 14.42
CA LEU A 180 9.27 -4.23 13.14
C LEU A 180 10.38 -5.02 12.44
N ASN A 181 11.58 -4.45 12.37
CA ASN A 181 12.72 -5.10 11.75
C ASN A 181 13.13 -6.38 12.49
N GLN A 182 13.04 -6.39 13.82
CA GLN A 182 13.27 -7.59 14.62
C GLN A 182 12.18 -8.64 14.39
N SER A 183 10.91 -8.24 14.36
CA SER A 183 9.78 -9.14 14.09
C SER A 183 9.89 -9.80 12.71
N PHE A 184 10.40 -9.08 11.71
CA PHE A 184 10.67 -9.66 10.39
C PHE A 184 11.79 -10.68 10.41
N LYS A 185 12.83 -10.50 11.23
CA LYS A 185 13.94 -11.48 11.35
C LYS A 185 13.50 -12.77 12.04
N THR A 186 12.54 -12.71 12.96
CA THR A 186 12.04 -13.88 13.67
C THR A 186 11.07 -14.73 12.85
N VAL A 187 10.46 -14.17 11.81
CA VAL A 187 9.56 -14.90 10.91
C VAL A 187 10.33 -15.30 9.65
N GLU A 188 10.44 -16.61 9.44
CA GLU A 188 11.04 -17.17 8.23
C GLU A 188 10.38 -16.58 6.98
N PHE A 189 11.20 -16.19 6.01
CA PHE A 189 10.71 -15.59 4.79
C PHE A 189 9.83 -16.59 4.02
N GLY A 190 8.64 -16.15 3.60
CA GLY A 190 7.67 -17.01 2.90
C GLY A 190 6.68 -17.72 3.82
N SER A 191 6.90 -17.64 5.14
CA SER A 191 6.04 -18.22 6.16
C SER A 191 5.10 -17.16 6.78
N PRO A 192 3.92 -17.57 7.28
CA PRO A 192 3.02 -16.69 8.01
C PRO A 192 3.58 -16.24 9.37
N PRO A 193 3.15 -15.08 9.91
CA PRO A 193 2.26 -14.11 9.26
C PRO A 193 2.99 -13.29 8.18
N PRO A 194 2.30 -12.88 7.10
CA PRO A 194 2.87 -11.97 6.09
C PRO A 194 3.38 -10.67 6.72
N ALA A 195 4.44 -10.08 6.17
CA ALA A 195 5.03 -8.83 6.60
C ALA A 195 4.02 -7.68 6.68
N PHE A 196 3.05 -7.65 5.75
CA PHE A 196 1.98 -6.64 5.80
C PHE A 196 1.06 -6.80 7.01
N ILE A 197 0.81 -8.04 7.48
CA ILE A 197 0.01 -8.29 8.69
C ILE A 197 0.78 -7.88 9.94
N ILE A 198 2.09 -8.13 9.98
CA ILE A 198 2.97 -7.64 11.06
C ILE A 198 2.94 -6.11 11.10
N LEU A 199 3.00 -5.42 9.95
CA LEU A 199 2.83 -3.97 9.89
C LEU A 199 1.46 -3.51 10.39
N CYS A 200 0.39 -4.17 9.97
CA CYS A 200 -0.95 -3.82 10.44
C CYS A 200 -1.08 -3.98 11.96
N ASN A 201 -0.51 -5.04 12.54
CA ASN A 201 -0.53 -5.23 13.99
C ASN A 201 0.17 -4.09 14.73
N ALA A 202 1.33 -3.66 14.23
CA ALA A 202 2.11 -2.59 14.84
C ALA A 202 1.48 -1.20 14.66
N LEU A 203 0.85 -0.93 13.50
CA LEU A 203 0.34 0.40 13.15
C LEU A 203 -1.14 0.61 13.48
N LEU A 204 -1.95 -0.45 13.39
CA LEU A 204 -3.41 -0.39 13.55
C LEU A 204 -3.89 -1.09 14.83
N GLY A 205 -3.00 -1.84 15.48
CA GLY A 205 -3.27 -2.57 16.72
C GLY A 205 -3.80 -3.98 16.49
N HIS A 206 -3.35 -4.91 17.33
CA HIS A 206 -3.62 -6.34 17.20
C HIS A 206 -5.12 -6.68 17.14
N ARG A 207 -5.92 -6.09 18.03
CA ARG A 207 -7.37 -6.33 18.09
C ARG A 207 -8.08 -5.91 16.79
N PHE A 208 -7.66 -4.81 16.17
CA PHE A 208 -8.22 -4.38 14.89
C PHE A 208 -7.93 -5.42 13.79
N VAL A 209 -6.69 -5.90 13.72
CA VAL A 209 -6.27 -6.89 12.73
C VAL A 209 -7.04 -8.21 12.89
N GLN A 210 -7.14 -8.73 14.12
CA GLN A 210 -7.84 -9.98 14.39
C GLN A 210 -9.34 -9.95 14.07
N THR A 211 -9.98 -8.79 14.22
CA THR A 211 -11.44 -8.64 14.01
C THR A 211 -11.80 -8.22 12.58
N SER A 212 -10.80 -7.86 11.78
CA SER A 212 -10.98 -7.37 10.41
C SER A 212 -10.93 -8.49 9.36
N LYS A 213 -11.71 -8.32 8.30
CA LYS A 213 -11.68 -9.21 7.12
C LYS A 213 -10.95 -8.49 6.01
N PHE A 214 -9.65 -8.73 5.89
CA PHE A 214 -8.83 -8.07 4.88
C PHE A 214 -9.08 -8.66 3.49
N CYS A 215 -9.29 -7.79 2.51
CA CYS A 215 -9.30 -8.17 1.11
C CYS A 215 -7.92 -8.72 0.69
N ARG A 216 -7.87 -9.90 0.08
CA ARG A 216 -6.61 -10.50 -0.39
C ARG A 216 -5.87 -9.65 -1.44
N THR A 217 -6.56 -8.86 -2.23
CA THR A 217 -5.95 -8.01 -3.28
C THR A 217 -5.37 -6.69 -2.76
N CYS A 218 -6.17 -5.92 -2.02
CA CYS A 218 -5.83 -4.54 -1.64
C CYS A 218 -5.89 -4.28 -0.14
N SER A 219 -6.12 -5.32 0.68
CA SER A 219 -6.15 -5.25 2.15
C SER A 219 -7.09 -4.20 2.75
N ILE A 220 -8.22 -3.93 2.09
CA ILE A 220 -9.35 -3.23 2.74
C ILE A 220 -9.91 -4.14 3.85
N PRO A 221 -10.07 -3.65 5.10
CA PRO A 221 -10.42 -4.47 6.27
C PRO A 221 -11.89 -4.88 6.39
N SER A 222 -12.75 -4.39 5.49
CA SER A 222 -14.21 -4.60 5.50
C SER A 222 -14.69 -5.52 4.38
N ALA A 223 -13.88 -6.51 3.99
CA ALA A 223 -14.22 -7.41 2.90
C ALA A 223 -15.43 -8.30 3.23
N LYS A 224 -16.42 -8.29 2.33
CA LYS A 224 -17.70 -9.01 2.49
C LYS A 224 -17.82 -10.22 1.57
N LYS A 225 -17.08 -10.24 0.46
CA LYS A 225 -17.12 -11.34 -0.52
C LYS A 225 -16.02 -12.35 -0.19
N ARG A 226 -16.19 -13.59 -0.64
CA ARG A 226 -15.18 -14.64 -0.46
C ARG A 226 -15.16 -15.63 -1.60
N CYS A 227 -13.99 -16.21 -1.87
CA CYS A 227 -13.86 -17.33 -2.80
C CYS A 227 -14.73 -18.50 -2.30
N PRO A 228 -15.58 -19.12 -3.15
CA PRO A 228 -16.47 -20.19 -2.72
C PRO A 228 -15.72 -21.45 -2.25
N LYS A 229 -14.50 -21.67 -2.75
CA LYS A 229 -13.64 -22.83 -2.43
C LYS A 229 -12.83 -22.59 -1.15
N CYS A 230 -11.71 -21.86 -1.25
CA CYS A 230 -10.83 -21.58 -0.10
C CYS A 230 -11.35 -20.55 0.92
N LYS A 231 -12.46 -19.84 0.66
CA LYS A 231 -13.07 -18.84 1.57
C LYS A 231 -12.21 -17.60 1.88
N ILE A 232 -11.13 -17.36 1.13
CA ILE A 232 -10.39 -16.08 1.15
C ILE A 232 -11.31 -14.90 0.85
N TYR A 233 -11.13 -13.78 1.56
CA TYR A 233 -11.96 -12.59 1.45
C TYR A 233 -11.52 -11.61 0.36
N TYR A 234 -12.50 -10.95 -0.25
CA TYR A 234 -12.34 -9.85 -1.21
C TYR A 234 -13.32 -8.73 -0.89
N CYS A 235 -12.90 -7.47 -1.05
CA CYS A 235 -13.80 -6.33 -0.86
C CYS A 235 -14.80 -6.19 -2.01
N SER A 236 -14.42 -6.60 -3.22
CA SER A 236 -15.22 -6.44 -4.43
C SER A 236 -14.95 -7.55 -5.46
N ILE A 237 -15.81 -7.66 -6.49
CA ILE A 237 -15.64 -8.63 -7.58
C ILE A 237 -14.44 -8.24 -8.45
N GLU A 238 -14.19 -6.95 -8.60
CA GLU A 238 -13.06 -6.38 -9.34
C GLU A 238 -11.73 -6.80 -8.70
N CYS A 239 -11.61 -6.70 -7.36
CA CYS A 239 -10.44 -7.19 -6.64
C CYS A 239 -10.24 -8.70 -6.81
N GLN A 240 -11.33 -9.48 -6.76
CA GLN A 240 -11.26 -10.93 -7.01
C GLN A 240 -10.80 -11.24 -8.44
N ARG A 241 -11.36 -10.56 -9.45
CA ARG A 241 -10.99 -10.73 -10.86
C ARG A 241 -9.53 -10.35 -11.11
N PHE A 242 -9.06 -9.26 -10.51
CA PHE A 242 -7.68 -8.80 -10.63
C PHE A 242 -6.68 -9.79 -10.04
N ASP A 243 -7.03 -10.43 -8.92
CA ASP A 243 -6.20 -11.44 -8.25
C ASP A 243 -6.32 -12.85 -8.86
N TRP A 244 -7.40 -13.13 -9.59
CA TRP A 244 -7.74 -14.47 -10.09
C TRP A 244 -6.62 -15.19 -10.86
N PRO A 245 -5.84 -14.54 -11.75
CA PRO A 245 -4.74 -15.21 -12.45
C PRO A 245 -3.71 -15.86 -11.53
N PHE A 246 -3.53 -15.31 -10.32
CA PHE A 246 -2.62 -15.79 -9.30
C PHE A 246 -3.34 -16.71 -8.33
N HIS A 247 -4.49 -16.26 -7.79
CA HIS A 247 -5.28 -17.00 -6.82
C HIS A 247 -5.66 -18.41 -7.30
N LYS A 248 -6.09 -18.56 -8.56
CA LYS A 248 -6.53 -19.86 -9.09
C LYS A 248 -5.43 -20.94 -9.00
N LYS A 249 -4.15 -20.53 -9.02
CA LYS A 249 -3.00 -21.45 -8.93
C LYS A 249 -2.76 -21.97 -7.51
N CYS A 250 -3.11 -21.18 -6.50
CA CYS A 250 -2.91 -21.53 -5.09
C CYS A 250 -4.21 -21.86 -4.33
N CYS A 251 -5.38 -21.68 -4.94
CA CYS A 251 -6.69 -21.82 -4.31
C CYS A 251 -6.88 -23.17 -3.58
N GLU A 252 -6.45 -24.27 -4.21
CA GLU A 252 -6.55 -25.60 -3.60
C GLU A 252 -5.65 -25.77 -2.37
N LYS A 253 -4.40 -25.28 -2.44
CA LYS A 253 -3.49 -25.30 -1.30
C LYS A 253 -4.03 -24.49 -0.12
N LEU A 254 -4.62 -23.32 -0.42
CA LEU A 254 -5.24 -22.46 0.59
C LEU A 254 -6.47 -23.10 1.23
N GLU A 255 -7.24 -23.89 0.49
CA GLU A 255 -8.35 -24.66 1.02
C GLU A 255 -7.88 -25.75 1.99
N LYS A 256 -6.94 -26.59 1.56
CA LYS A 256 -6.36 -27.66 2.38
C LYS A 256 -5.75 -27.12 3.67
N ARG A 257 -5.00 -26.02 3.58
CA ARG A 257 -4.40 -25.38 4.74
C ARG A 257 -5.44 -24.90 5.75
N ARG A 258 -6.52 -24.28 5.28
CA ARG A 258 -7.60 -23.83 6.16
C ARG A 258 -8.28 -25.02 6.85
N GLU A 259 -8.39 -26.15 6.19
CA GLU A 259 -8.92 -27.38 6.79
C GLU A 259 -7.98 -27.93 7.86
N GLN A 260 -6.67 -27.98 7.59
CA GLN A 260 -5.66 -28.35 8.58
C GLN A 260 -5.68 -27.43 9.81
N GLU A 261 -5.71 -26.10 9.61
CA GLU A 261 -5.77 -25.13 10.72
C GLU A 261 -7.03 -25.33 11.59
N LYS A 262 -8.17 -25.71 11.00
CA LYS A 262 -9.39 -26.02 11.76
C LYS A 262 -9.29 -27.32 12.54
N GLU A 263 -8.70 -28.35 11.95
CA GLU A 263 -8.50 -29.63 12.63
C GLU A 263 -7.53 -29.48 13.81
N GLU A 264 -6.46 -28.71 13.65
CA GLU A 264 -5.53 -28.36 14.72
C GLU A 264 -6.20 -27.59 15.85
N GLU A 265 -7.06 -26.60 15.53
CA GLU A 265 -7.84 -25.86 16.54
C GLU A 265 -8.80 -26.77 17.32
N ILE A 266 -9.46 -27.72 16.65
CA ILE A 266 -10.38 -28.68 17.29
C ILE A 266 -9.61 -29.62 18.22
N ASN A 267 -8.43 -30.10 17.80
CA ASN A 267 -7.63 -31.05 18.57
C ASN A 267 -6.88 -30.40 19.76
N GLN A 268 -6.86 -29.07 19.86
CA GLN A 268 -6.27 -28.32 20.98
C GLN A 268 -7.29 -27.94 22.06
N ILE A 269 -8.58 -28.27 21.87
CA ILE A 269 -9.69 -28.04 22.81
C ILE A 269 -10.07 -29.35 23.49
#